data_AF-A0A496QE82-F1
#
_entry.id   AF-A0A496QE82-F1
#
_cell.length_a   1.000
_cell.length_b   1.000
_cell.length_c   1.000
_cell.angle_alpha   90.00
_cell.angle_beta   90.00
_cell.angle_gamma   90.00
#
_symmetry.space_group_name_H-M   'P 1'
#
loop_
_entity.id
_entity.type
_entity.pdbx_description
1 polymer ?
#
loop_
_entity_poly.entity_id
_entity_poly.type
_entity_poly.pdbx_seq_one_letter_code
_entity_poly.pdbx_strand_id
1 'polypeptide(L)'
;MNISALTPLKLLCLLITILTVAGLASAVMVLLGSLAKSMKEGGAYVMPFYIGAVIMGVATMQMDSPKNLIVSLIPILNSVFNMKDIITSQISTLRFLLMILSNLAVMAIVIFLTARLYNSEKILESSE
;
A
#
# COMPACT_ATOMS: atom_id res chain seq x y z
N MET A 1 17.16 -20.65 4.51
CA MET A 1 16.54 -19.51 5.24
C MET A 1 16.70 -19.78 6.73
N ASN A 2 17.50 -18.98 7.43
CA ASN A 2 17.73 -19.18 8.87
C ASN A 2 16.55 -18.58 9.65
N ILE A 3 15.58 -19.42 10.04
CA ILE A 3 14.36 -18.99 10.75
C ILE A 3 14.71 -18.32 12.10
N SER A 4 15.86 -18.68 12.69
CA SER A 4 16.39 -18.03 13.90
C SER A 4 16.79 -16.57 13.70
N ALA A 5 16.90 -16.09 12.45
CA ALA A 5 17.18 -14.69 12.15
C ALA A 5 15.93 -13.78 12.27
N LEU A 6 14.72 -14.34 12.36
CA LEU A 6 13.46 -13.60 12.56
C LEU A 6 13.26 -13.28 14.05
N THR A 7 14.00 -12.29 14.54
CA THR A 7 13.82 -11.75 15.89
C THR A 7 12.43 -11.12 16.07
N PRO A 8 11.86 -11.07 17.28
CA PRO A 8 10.56 -10.46 17.55
C PRO A 8 10.41 -9.02 16.98
N LEU A 9 11.48 -8.23 17.04
CA LEU A 9 11.51 -6.88 16.47
C LEU A 9 11.25 -6.87 14.94
N LYS A 10 11.80 -7.84 14.20
CA LYS A 10 11.59 -7.95 12.75
C LYS A 10 10.15 -8.36 12.42
N LEU A 11 9.55 -9.23 13.24
CA LEU A 11 8.14 -9.57 13.10
C LEU A 11 7.25 -8.35 13.34
N LEU A 12 7.60 -7.50 14.30
CA LEU A 12 6.89 -6.24 14.53
C LEU A 12 7.05 -5.29 13.33
N CYS A 13 8.25 -5.14 12.77
CA CYS A 13 8.47 -4.34 11.55
C CYS A 13 7.66 -4.89 10.37
N LEU A 14 7.60 -6.21 10.21
CA LEU A 14 6.80 -6.86 9.18
C LEU A 14 5.30 -6.61 9.38
N LEU A 15 4.82 -6.73 10.62
CA LEU A 15 3.43 -6.43 10.98
C LEU A 15 3.08 -4.98 10.64
N ILE A 16 3.92 -4.01 11.03
CA ILE A 16 3.72 -2.58 10.70
C ILE A 16 3.69 -2.38 9.18
N THR A 17 4.59 -3.04 8.45
CA THR A 17 4.63 -2.97 6.99
C THR A 17 3.31 -3.46 6.38
N ILE A 18 2.82 -4.62 6.81
CA ILE A 18 1.55 -5.19 6.33
C ILE A 18 0.37 -4.29 6.70
N LEU A 19 0.32 -3.75 7.92
CA LEU A 19 -0.77 -2.87 8.35
C LEU A 19 -0.83 -1.58 7.54
N THR A 20 0.32 -0.95 7.26
CA THR A 20 0.35 0.28 6.44
C THR A 20 -0.08 0.02 4.99
N VAL A 21 0.36 -1.09 4.40
CA VAL A 21 -0.07 -1.50 3.04
C VAL A 21 -1.55 -1.86 3.01
N ALA A 22 -2.05 -2.60 4.01
CA ALA A 22 -3.46 -2.97 4.11
C ALA A 22 -4.36 -1.75 4.28
N GLY A 23 -3.94 -0.77 5.09
CA GLY A 23 -4.63 0.51 5.24
C GLY A 23 -4.67 1.30 3.93
N LEU A 24 -3.53 1.42 3.24
CA LEU A 24 -3.47 2.08 1.94
C LEU A 24 -4.33 1.38 0.89
N ALA A 25 -4.24 0.05 0.78
CA ALA A 25 -5.05 -0.74 -0.13
C ALA A 25 -6.55 -0.55 0.16
N SER A 26 -6.94 -0.63 1.43
CA SER A 26 -8.33 -0.38 1.86
C SER A 26 -8.81 1.01 1.45
N ALA A 27 -8.02 2.06 1.66
CA ALA A 27 -8.38 3.42 1.26
C ALA A 27 -8.61 3.53 -0.26
N VAL A 28 -7.73 2.93 -1.06
CA VAL A 28 -7.87 2.90 -2.52
C VAL A 28 -9.12 2.11 -2.93
N MET A 29 -9.37 0.95 -2.32
CA MET A 29 -10.57 0.15 -2.62
C MET A 29 -11.85 0.91 -2.30
N VAL A 30 -11.89 1.63 -1.17
CA VAL A 30 -13.04 2.47 -0.82
C VAL A 30 -13.23 3.55 -1.87
N LEU A 31 -12.18 4.30 -2.24
CA LEU A 31 -12.28 5.34 -3.29
C LEU A 31 -12.82 4.78 -4.61
N LEU A 32 -12.28 3.67 -5.08
CA LEU A 32 -12.71 3.02 -6.33
C LEU A 32 -14.16 2.52 -6.21
N GLY A 33 -14.53 1.95 -5.07
CA GLY A 33 -15.89 1.51 -4.77
C GLY A 33 -16.89 2.67 -4.75
N SER A 34 -16.52 3.82 -4.18
CA SER A 34 -17.35 5.03 -4.13
C SER A 34 -17.61 5.63 -5.52
N LEU A 35 -16.75 5.33 -6.51
CA LEU A 35 -16.91 5.78 -7.90
C LEU A 35 -17.76 4.82 -8.75
N ALA A 36 -17.98 3.60 -8.28
CA ALA A 36 -18.72 2.58 -9.01
C ALA A 36 -20.23 2.71 -8.84
N LYS A 37 -21.01 2.40 -9.88
CA LYS A 37 -22.48 2.43 -9.83
C LYS A 37 -23.08 1.11 -9.38
N SER A 38 -22.28 0.06 -9.30
CA SER A 38 -22.70 -1.26 -8.86
C SER A 38 -21.56 -2.06 -8.23
N MET A 39 -21.89 -3.09 -7.46
CA MET A 39 -20.90 -3.99 -6.86
C MET A 39 -20.04 -4.70 -7.91
N LYS A 40 -20.60 -4.98 -9.10
CA LYS A 40 -19.86 -5.60 -10.22
C LYS A 40 -18.83 -4.64 -10.82
N GLU A 41 -19.19 -3.37 -10.99
CA GLU A 41 -18.26 -2.34 -11.46
C GLU A 41 -17.16 -2.06 -10.45
N GLY A 42 -17.49 -1.98 -9.16
CA GLY A 42 -16.50 -1.78 -8.09
C GLY A 42 -15.44 -2.89 -8.08
N GLY A 43 -15.88 -4.15 -8.20
CA GLY A 43 -14.97 -5.28 -8.35
C GLY A 43 -14.07 -5.17 -9.59
N ALA A 44 -14.60 -4.70 -10.72
CA ALA A 44 -13.83 -4.51 -11.95
C ALA A 44 -12.78 -3.39 -11.82
N TYR A 45 -13.05 -2.33 -11.04
CA TYR A 45 -12.09 -1.24 -10.78
C TYR A 45 -10.96 -1.65 -9.84
N VAL A 46 -11.27 -2.52 -8.87
CA VAL A 46 -10.29 -3.05 -7.89
C VAL A 46 -9.28 -4.00 -8.54
N MET A 47 -9.72 -4.80 -9.51
CA MET A 47 -8.90 -5.83 -10.16
C MET A 47 -7.56 -5.32 -10.73
N PRO A 48 -7.48 -4.25 -11.54
CA PRO A 48 -6.21 -3.75 -12.06
C PRO A 48 -5.24 -3.29 -10.96
N PHE A 49 -5.75 -2.78 -9.83
CA PHE A 49 -4.91 -2.42 -8.68
C PHE A 49 -4.27 -3.66 -8.04
N TYR A 50 -5.04 -4.73 -7.85
CA TYR A 50 -4.51 -6.01 -7.34
C TYR A 50 -3.43 -6.59 -8.28
N ILE A 51 -3.71 -6.61 -9.58
CA ILE A 51 -2.75 -7.08 -10.60
C ILE A 51 -1.46 -6.24 -10.55
N GLY A 52 -1.59 -4.91 -10.47
CA GLY A 52 -0.45 -4.01 -10.34
C GLY A 52 0.41 -4.31 -9.11
N ALA A 53 -0.22 -4.56 -7.95
CA ALA A 53 0.50 -4.93 -6.73
C ALA A 53 1.26 -6.26 -6.88
N VAL A 54 0.64 -7.28 -7.48
CA VAL A 54 1.28 -8.57 -7.75
C VAL A 54 2.46 -8.40 -8.72
N ILE A 55 2.28 -7.65 -9.81
CA ILE A 55 3.35 -7.39 -10.78
C ILE A 55 4.54 -6.72 -10.11
N MET A 56 4.33 -5.69 -9.28
CA MET A 56 5.43 -5.07 -8.55
C MET A 56 6.12 -6.04 -7.60
N GLY A 57 5.35 -6.90 -6.91
CA GLY A 57 5.88 -7.98 -6.09
C GLY A 57 6.84 -8.88 -6.85
N VAL A 58 6.38 -9.44 -7.97
CA VAL A 58 7.15 -10.37 -8.81
C VAL A 58 8.33 -9.67 -9.48
N ALA A 59 8.11 -8.48 -10.06
CA ALA A 59 9.14 -7.73 -10.78
C ALA A 59 10.33 -7.36 -9.88
N THR A 60 10.09 -7.12 -8.60
CA THR A 60 11.14 -6.73 -7.65
C THR A 60 11.81 -7.89 -6.93
N MET A 61 11.35 -9.15 -7.11
CA MET A 61 11.89 -10.31 -6.40
C MET A 61 13.41 -10.47 -6.55
N GLN A 62 13.94 -10.23 -7.75
CA GLN A 62 15.38 -10.34 -8.06
C GLN A 62 16.11 -9.00 -8.03
N MET A 63 15.40 -7.89 -7.83
CA MET A 63 16.00 -6.56 -7.81
C MET A 63 16.57 -6.27 -6.43
N ASP A 64 17.75 -5.66 -6.37
CA ASP A 64 18.26 -5.11 -5.13
C ASP A 64 17.44 -3.90 -4.66
N SER A 65 17.42 -3.68 -3.35
CA SER A 65 16.67 -2.58 -2.76
C SER A 65 17.30 -1.24 -3.17
N PRO A 66 16.50 -0.26 -3.65
CA PRO A 66 17.02 0.93 -4.28
C PRO A 66 17.90 1.75 -3.32
N LYS A 67 18.98 2.30 -3.86
CA LYS A 67 19.86 3.24 -3.14
C LYS A 67 19.31 4.67 -3.15
N ASN A 68 18.49 5.00 -4.14
CA ASN A 68 17.88 6.32 -4.28
C ASN A 68 16.65 6.46 -3.35
N LEU A 69 16.71 7.42 -2.44
CA LEU A 69 15.64 7.69 -1.47
C LEU A 69 14.32 8.13 -2.11
N ILE A 70 14.36 8.69 -3.33
CA ILE A 70 13.15 9.08 -4.06
C ILE A 70 12.31 7.84 -4.41
N VAL A 71 12.95 6.73 -4.78
CA VAL A 71 12.25 5.46 -5.06
C VAL A 71 11.63 4.89 -3.78
N SER A 72 12.23 5.15 -2.62
CA SER A 72 11.68 4.79 -1.31
C SER A 72 10.45 5.61 -0.90
N LEU A 73 10.07 6.66 -1.64
CA LEU A 73 8.81 7.37 -1.42
C LEU A 73 7.64 6.73 -2.17
N ILE A 74 7.90 5.75 -3.05
CA ILE A 74 6.84 5.03 -3.77
C ILE A 74 6.23 3.99 -2.82
N PRO A 75 4.95 4.11 -2.42
CA PRO A 75 4.44 3.42 -1.21
C PRO A 75 4.49 1.88 -1.30
N ILE A 76 3.69 1.29 -2.19
CA ILE A 76 3.59 -0.18 -2.32
C ILE A 76 4.93 -0.77 -2.79
N LEU A 77 5.64 -0.09 -3.69
CA LEU A 77 6.94 -0.54 -4.18
C LEU A 77 7.99 -0.62 -3.06
N ASN A 78 8.14 0.45 -2.26
CA ASN A 78 9.07 0.46 -1.13
C ASN A 78 8.63 -0.54 -0.05
N SER A 79 7.34 -0.79 0.10
CA SER A 79 6.83 -1.79 1.04
C SER A 79 7.27 -3.22 0.66
N VAL A 80 7.25 -3.57 -0.63
CA VAL A 80 7.76 -4.87 -1.11
C VAL A 80 9.26 -5.01 -0.81
N PHE A 81 10.05 -3.98 -1.12
CA PHE A 81 11.48 -3.98 -0.79
C PHE A 81 11.73 -4.11 0.72
N ASN A 82 10.97 -3.41 1.56
CA ASN A 82 11.10 -3.53 3.02
C ASN A 82 10.74 -4.93 3.52
N MET A 83 9.67 -5.55 3.02
CA MET A 83 9.34 -6.94 3.38
C MET A 83 10.49 -7.89 3.04
N LYS A 84 11.06 -7.76 1.83
CA LYS A 84 12.24 -8.54 1.41
C LYS A 84 13.45 -8.27 2.30
N ASP A 85 13.76 -7.01 2.59
CA ASP A 85 14.89 -6.60 3.43
C ASP A 85 14.75 -7.14 4.87
N ILE A 86 13.54 -7.12 5.44
CA ILE A 86 13.26 -7.68 6.76
C ILE A 86 13.53 -9.19 6.78
N ILE A 87 13.04 -9.92 5.77
CA ILE A 87 13.20 -11.38 5.66
C ILE A 87 14.68 -11.76 5.43
N THR A 88 15.39 -11.00 4.61
CA THR A 88 16.81 -11.22 4.29
C THR A 88 17.77 -10.63 5.32
N SER A 89 17.27 -9.96 6.36
CA SER A 89 18.06 -9.30 7.41
C SER A 89 18.95 -8.15 6.90
N GLN A 90 18.50 -7.43 5.87
CA GLN A 90 19.15 -6.25 5.27
C GLN A 90 18.34 -4.96 5.50
N ILE A 91 17.63 -4.88 6.64
CA ILE A 91 16.73 -3.75 6.95
C ILE A 91 17.50 -2.42 7.01
N SER A 92 16.95 -1.40 6.34
CA SER A 92 17.41 -0.01 6.46
C SER A 92 16.36 0.79 7.22
N THR A 93 16.73 1.31 8.40
CA THR A 93 15.82 2.11 9.24
C THR A 93 15.24 3.32 8.51
N LEU A 94 16.05 3.99 7.68
CA LEU A 94 15.61 5.15 6.92
C LEU A 94 14.55 4.77 5.87
N ARG A 95 14.78 3.71 5.08
CA ARG A 95 13.80 3.24 4.08
C ARG A 95 12.50 2.75 4.72
N PHE A 96 12.60 2.15 5.90
CA PHE A 96 11.45 1.71 6.67
C PHE A 96 10.59 2.88 7.16
N LEU A 97 11.22 3.95 7.68
CA LEU A 97 10.49 5.16 8.07
C LEU A 97 9.86 5.86 6.87
N LEU A 98 10.59 5.96 5.74
CA LEU A 98 10.06 6.54 4.50
C LEU A 98 8.89 5.73 3.95
N MET A 99 8.91 4.39 4.08
CA MET A 99 7.79 3.52 3.72
C MET A 99 6.55 3.86 4.55
N ILE A 100 6.68 3.96 5.87
CA ILE A 100 5.56 4.31 6.76
C ILE A 100 5.00 5.67 6.39
N LEU A 101 5.86 6.69 6.28
CA LEU A 101 5.44 8.06 5.98
C LEU A 101 4.78 8.17 4.60
N SER A 102 5.32 7.52 3.58
CA SER A 102 4.74 7.53 2.24
C SER A 102 3.41 6.80 2.16
N ASN A 103 3.28 5.61 2.77
CA ASN A 103 2.01 4.88 2.85
C ASN A 103 0.95 5.72 3.57
N LEU A 104 1.29 6.30 4.73
CA LEU A 104 0.36 7.12 5.51
C LEU A 104 -0.03 8.41 4.78
N ALA A 105 0.91 9.10 4.13
CA ALA A 105 0.64 10.32 3.39
C ALA A 105 -0.30 10.05 2.21
N VAL A 106 -0.02 9.02 1.40
CA VAL A 106 -0.88 8.66 0.27
C VAL A 106 -2.23 8.16 0.76
N MET A 107 -2.28 7.34 1.82
CA MET A 107 -3.52 6.90 2.43
C MET A 107 -4.38 8.08 2.90
N ALA A 108 -3.79 9.06 3.58
CA ALA A 108 -4.49 10.27 4.03
C ALA A 108 -5.04 11.08 2.85
N ILE A 109 -4.26 11.24 1.77
CA ILE A 109 -4.72 11.90 0.54
C ILE A 109 -5.91 11.15 -0.06
N VAL A 110 -5.84 9.83 -0.18
CA VAL A 110 -6.94 9.02 -0.73
C VAL A 110 -8.19 9.13 0.13
N ILE A 111 -8.06 9.04 1.46
CA ILE A 111 -9.19 9.23 2.39
C ILE A 111 -9.80 10.62 2.23
N PHE A 112 -8.98 11.66 2.10
CA PHE A 112 -9.47 13.02 1.87
C PHE A 112 -10.24 13.14 0.55
N LEU A 113 -9.74 12.54 -0.53
CA LEU A 113 -10.44 12.51 -1.83
C LEU A 113 -11.77 11.77 -1.73
N THR A 114 -11.80 10.63 -1.06
CA THR A 114 -13.03 9.87 -0.78
C THR A 114 -14.03 10.70 0.02
N ALA A 115 -13.59 11.35 1.10
CA ALA A 115 -14.47 12.21 1.91
C ALA A 115 -15.03 13.39 1.09
N ARG A 116 -14.21 14.00 0.24
CA ARG A 116 -14.65 15.08 -0.66
C ARG A 116 -15.65 14.58 -1.71
N LEU A 117 -15.45 13.36 -2.22
CA LEU A 117 -16.36 12.73 -3.17
C LEU A 117 -17.76 12.54 -2.56
N TYR A 118 -17.84 12.08 -1.30
CA TYR A 118 -19.11 11.94 -0.58
C TYR A 118 -19.79 13.27 -0.26
N ASN A 119 -19.02 14.32 0.05
CA ASN A 119 -19.57 15.66 0.28
C ASN A 119 -19.99 16.39 -1.00
N SER A 120 -19.62 15.89 -2.18
CA SER A 120 -20.11 16.44 -3.45
C SER A 120 -21.54 15.94 -3.67
N GLU A 121 -22.50 16.86 -3.76
CA GLU A 121 -23.96 16.64 -3.84
C GLU A 121 -24.44 15.61 -4.89
N LYS A 122 -23.58 15.20 -5.83
CA LYS A 122 -23.85 14.18 -6.86
C LYS A 122 -24.17 12.76 -6.33
N ILE A 123 -23.79 12.41 -5.11
CA ILE A 123 -24.06 11.07 -4.53
C ILE A 123 -25.24 11.10 -3.56
N LEU A 124 -25.57 12.26 -3.00
CA LEU A 124 -26.71 12.41 -2.10
C LEU A 124 -28.04 12.44 -2.89
N GLU A 125 -28.09 13.13 -4.03
CA GLU A 125 -29.32 13.24 -4.83
C GLU A 125 -29.65 12.03 -5.72
N SER A 126 -28.71 11.10 -5.97
CA SER A 126 -29.02 9.88 -6.75
C SER A 126 -29.82 8.83 -5.98
N SER A 127 -30.29 9.18 -4.77
CA SER A 127 -31.01 8.32 -3.83
C SER A 127 -32.51 8.63 -3.75
N GLU A 128 -33.00 9.63 -4.49
CA GLU A 128 -34.42 9.94 -4.68
C GLU A 128 -34.87 9.60 -6.11
#